data_AF-A0A7C6KNP6-F1
#
_entry.id   AF-A0A7C6KNP6-F1
#
_cell.length_a   1.000
_cell.length_b   1.000
_cell.length_c   1.000
_cell.angle_alpha   90.00
_cell.angle_beta   90.00
_cell.angle_gamma   90.00
#
_symmetry.space_group_name_H-M   'P 1'
#
loop_
_entity.id
_entity.type
_entity.pdbx_description
1 polymer ?
#
loop_
_entity_poly.entity_id
_entity_poly.type
_entity_poly.pdbx_seq_one_letter_code
_entity_poly.pdbx_strand_id
1 'polypeptide(L)' 'MLLTADFFWRIFEATGSITAYLIYRRLRMQ' A
#
# COMPACT_ATOMS: atom_id res chain seq x y z
N MET A 1 -12.11 4.62 -8.50
CA MET A 1 -11.48 3.37 -8.01
C MET A 1 -10.55 3.77 -6.87
N LEU A 2 -10.99 3.67 -5.62
CA LEU A 2 -10.18 4.08 -4.47
C LEU A 2 -8.98 3.16 -4.33
N LEU A 3 -7.78 3.72 -4.19
CA LEU A 3 -6.58 3.01 -3.75
C LEU A 3 -6.78 2.56 -2.28
N THR A 4 -7.51 1.47 -2.09
CA THR A 4 -7.83 0.90 -0.79
C THR A 4 -6.65 0.10 -0.22
N ALA A 5 -6.67 -0.15 1.08
CA ALA A 5 -5.64 -0.93 1.78
C ALA A 5 -5.34 -2.28 1.12
N ASP A 6 -6.35 -2.90 0.50
CA ASP A 6 -6.24 -4.17 -0.23
C ASP A 6 -5.24 -4.10 -1.40
N PHE A 7 -5.22 -3.00 -2.16
CA PHE A 7 -4.30 -2.83 -3.28
C PHE A 7 -2.83 -2.86 -2.82
N PHE A 8 -2.52 -2.11 -1.76
CA PHE A 8 -1.17 -2.06 -1.20
C PHE A 8 -0.80 -3.37 -0.49
N TRP A 9 -1.77 -4.04 0.11
CA TRP A 9 -1.59 -5.36 0.71
C TRP A 9 -1.18 -6.40 -0.33
N ARG A 10 -1.87 -6.45 -1.48
CA ARG A 10 -1.54 -7.39 -2.58
C ARG A 10 -0.18 -7.10 -3.21
N ILE A 11 0.24 -5.84 -3.30
CA ILE A 11 1.59 -5.48 -3.77
C ILE A 11 2.64 -5.96 -2.76
N PHE A 12 2.39 -5.78 -1.46
CA PHE A 12 3.28 -6.28 -0.42
C PHE A 12 3.42 -7.80 -0.47
N GLU A 13 2.32 -8.55 -0.59
CA GLU A 13 2.38 -10.02 -0.74
C GLU A 13 3.15 -10.46 -1.99
N ALA A 14 2.97 -9.77 -3.11
CA ALA A 14 3.63 -10.14 -4.37
C ALA A 14 5.13 -9.80 -4.42
N THR A 15 5.57 -8.78 -3.67
CA THR A 15 6.95 -8.25 -3.76
C THR A 15 7.76 -8.37 -2.48
N GLY A 16 7.13 -8.64 -1.33
CA GLY A 16 7.74 -8.56 0.00
C GLY A 16 8.20 -7.15 0.40
N SER A 17 7.88 -6.13 -0.42
CA SER A 17 8.46 -4.81 -0.29
C SER A 17 7.66 -3.92 0.66
N ILE A 18 8.28 -3.52 1.78
CA ILE A 18 7.70 -2.61 2.78
C ILE A 18 7.32 -1.23 2.20
N THR A 19 7.82 -0.90 1.01
CA THR A 19 7.52 0.33 0.28
C THR A 19 6.03 0.52 0.03
N ALA A 20 5.27 -0.55 -0.21
CA ALA A 20 3.82 -0.46 -0.41
C ALA A 20 3.09 0.07 0.84
N TYR A 21 3.50 -0.39 2.03
CA TYR A 21 2.98 0.09 3.30
C TYR A 21 3.35 1.55 3.55
N LEU A 22 4.59 1.96 3.24
CA LEU A 22 5.04 3.34 3.40
C LEU A 22 4.28 4.31 2.50
N ILE A 23 4.00 3.91 1.25
CA ILE A 23 3.20 4.69 0.31
C ILE A 23 1.75 4.81 0.81
N TYR A 24 1.13 3.70 1.22
CA TYR A 24 -0.21 3.71 1.81
C TYR A 24 -0.29 4.63 3.04
N ARG A 25 0.69 4.54 3.95
CA ARG A 25 0.76 5.39 5.14
C ARG A 25 0.86 6.88 4.79
N ARG A 26 1.62 7.22 3.75
CA ARG A 26 1.77 8.60 3.29
C ARG A 26 0.52 9.14 2.58
N LEU A 27 -0.18 8.28 1.84
CA LEU A 27 -1.44 8.63 1.19
C LEU A 27 -2.59 8.82 2.18
N ARG A 28 -2.58 8.11 3.32
CA ARG A 28 -3.60 8.25 4.38
C ARG A 28 -3.41 9.44 5.32
N MET A 29 -2.22 10.05 5.36
CA MET A 29 -1.92 11.22 6.20
C MET A 29 -2.08 12.57 5.46
N GLN A 30 -2.60 12.55 4.23
CA GLN A 30 -3.10 13.72 3.50
C GLN A 30 -4.63 13.65 3.45
#